data_AF-A0A7J8DL50-F1
#
_entry.id   AF-A0A7J8DL50-F1
#
_cell.length_a   1.000
_cell.length_b   1.000
_cell.length_c   1.000
_cell.angle_alpha   90.00
_cell.angle_beta   90.00
_cell.angle_gamma   90.00
#
_symmetry.space_group_name_H-M   'P 1'
#
loop_
_entity.id
_entity.type
_entity.pdbx_description
1 polymer ?
#
loop_
_entity_poly.entity_id
_entity_poly.type
_entity_poly.pdbx_seq_one_letter_code
_entity_poly.pdbx_strand_id
1 'polypeptide(L)'
;MQMPEKAKHGACPFISPAICLVYEPPQCHSDWHCPKKQKCCQGLCGIKCLDPAGPSNPVKVNPGKCPVSTGQCKRLNPRDNCLNDSHCLNGFKCCKGMCGNLCVKPL
;
A
#
# COMPACT_ATOMS: atom_id res chain seq x y z
N MET A 1 2.44 31.30 9.78
CA MET A 1 3.22 30.37 8.95
C MET A 1 3.30 29.05 9.71
N GLN A 2 2.61 28.00 9.26
CA GLN A 2 2.59 26.71 9.97
C GLN A 2 3.93 26.00 9.73
N MET A 3 4.71 25.80 10.78
CA MET A 3 5.93 24.98 10.71
C MET A 3 5.54 23.54 10.32
N PRO A 4 6.28 22.85 9.44
CA PRO A 4 5.99 21.45 9.16
C PRO A 4 6.24 20.66 10.44
N GLU A 5 5.18 20.13 11.05
CA GLU A 5 5.28 19.22 12.18
C GLU A 5 6.21 18.06 11.77
N LYS A 6 7.27 17.85 12.56
CA LYS A 6 8.34 16.88 12.26
C LYS A 6 7.72 15.48 12.15
N ALA A 7 7.53 14.98 10.92
CA ALA A 7 6.91 13.68 10.67
C ALA A 7 7.71 12.56 11.34
N LYS A 8 7.02 11.52 11.85
CA LYS A 8 7.71 10.35 12.40
C LYS A 8 8.43 9.59 11.29
N HIS A 9 9.56 8.98 11.64
CA HIS A 9 10.40 8.24 10.71
C HIS A 9 9.66 7.04 10.09
N GLY A 10 9.99 6.70 8.84
CA GLY A 10 9.34 5.64 8.06
C GLY A 10 8.17 6.14 7.22
N ALA A 11 7.66 5.26 6.34
CA ALA A 11 6.54 5.55 5.44
C ALA A 11 5.25 4.90 5.93
N CYS A 12 4.10 5.41 5.50
CA CYS A 12 2.84 4.69 5.69
C CYS A 12 2.89 3.36 4.95
N PRO A 13 2.38 2.27 5.56
CA PRO A 13 2.30 0.99 4.86
C PRO A 13 1.36 1.08 3.68
N PHE A 14 1.67 0.33 2.62
CA PHE A 14 0.75 0.18 1.51
C PHE A 14 -0.45 -0.65 1.98
N ILE A 15 -1.65 -0.11 1.76
CA ILE A 15 -2.90 -0.81 2.01
C ILE A 15 -3.50 -1.14 0.65
N SER A 16 -3.81 -2.41 0.44
CA SER A 16 -4.46 -2.86 -0.78
C SER A 16 -5.81 -2.13 -0.94
N PRO A 17 -6.11 -1.63 -2.15
CA PRO A 17 -7.42 -1.07 -2.45
C PRO A 17 -8.56 -2.02 -2.07
N ALA A 18 -9.49 -1.53 -1.26
CA ALA A 18 -10.72 -2.22 -0.92
C ALA A 18 -11.91 -1.28 -1.05
N ILE A 19 -13.10 -1.87 -1.22
CA ILE A 19 -14.36 -1.14 -1.15
C ILE A 19 -14.80 -1.11 0.30
N CYS A 20 -15.00 0.10 0.83
CA CYS A 20 -15.53 0.31 2.16
C CYS A 20 -17.02 0.54 2.08
N LEU A 21 -17.80 -0.34 2.71
CA LEU A 21 -19.24 -0.16 2.84
C LEU A 21 -19.56 0.97 3.83
N VAL A 22 -18.72 1.13 4.85
CA VAL A 22 -18.81 2.17 5.87
C VAL A 22 -17.41 2.70 6.15
N TYR A 23 -17.26 4.02 6.23
CA TYR A 23 -16.02 4.65 6.66
C TYR A 23 -16.01 4.81 8.18
N GLU A 24 -14.90 4.46 8.80
CA GLU A 24 -14.68 4.63 10.23
C GLU A 24 -14.25 6.07 10.53
N PRO A 25 -14.65 6.63 11.70
CA PRO A 25 -14.13 7.91 12.17
C PRO A 25 -12.59 7.91 12.23
N PRO A 26 -11.92 9.04 11.93
CA PRO A 26 -10.47 9.13 11.95
C PRO A 26 -9.93 8.95 13.38
N GLN A 27 -8.92 8.11 13.55
CA GLN A 27 -8.26 7.89 14.84
C GLN A 27 -7.21 8.97 15.17
N CYS A 28 -6.73 9.67 14.16
CA CYS A 28 -5.66 10.66 14.27
C CYS A 28 -5.77 11.70 13.15
N HIS A 29 -5.15 12.87 13.35
CA HIS A 29 -4.99 13.89 12.32
C HIS A 29 -3.52 14.11 11.92
N SER A 30 -2.58 13.68 12.76
CA SER A 30 -1.15 13.76 12.51
C SER A 30 -0.41 12.63 13.23
N ASP A 31 0.82 12.34 12.81
CA ASP A 31 1.67 11.28 13.39
C ASP A 31 1.79 11.40 14.92
N TRP A 32 1.75 12.61 15.46
CA TRP A 32 1.91 12.88 16.90
C TRP A 32 0.76 12.38 17.77
N HIS A 33 -0.44 12.27 17.20
CA HIS A 33 -1.59 11.69 17.89
C HIS A 33 -1.45 10.18 18.07
N CYS A 34 -0.63 9.53 17.24
CA CYS A 34 -0.43 8.11 17.29
C CYS A 34 0.58 7.72 18.38
N PRO A 35 0.37 6.60 19.10
CA PRO A 35 1.29 6.17 20.13
C PRO A 35 2.61 5.68 19.53
N LYS A 36 3.68 5.71 20.33
CA LYS A 36 5.01 5.16 19.95
C LYS A 36 5.49 5.70 18.60
N LYS A 37 5.96 4.80 17.72
CA LYS A 37 6.48 5.10 16.37
C LYS A 37 5.41 5.02 15.27
N GLN A 38 4.14 4.82 15.63
CA GLN A 38 3.05 4.71 14.65
C GLN A 38 2.81 6.03 13.95
N LYS A 39 2.46 5.93 12.67
CA LYS A 39 2.14 7.07 11.79
C LYS A 39 0.65 7.15 11.54
N CYS A 40 0.17 8.36 11.30
CA CYS A 40 -1.22 8.61 10.95
C CYS A 40 -1.40 8.43 9.45
N CYS A 41 -2.06 7.33 9.05
CA CYS A 41 -2.06 6.84 7.69
C CYS A 41 -3.48 6.53 7.20
N GLN A 42 -3.66 6.54 5.88
CA GLN A 42 -4.84 5.99 5.25
C GLN A 42 -4.85 4.47 5.45
N GLY A 43 -5.75 3.99 6.32
CA GLY A 43 -6.06 2.58 6.49
C GLY A 43 -7.06 2.09 5.44
N LEU A 44 -7.55 0.86 5.64
CA LEU A 44 -8.51 0.22 4.73
C LEU A 44 -9.76 1.09 4.53
N CYS A 45 -10.40 1.50 5.63
CA CYS A 45 -11.67 2.23 5.63
C CYS A 45 -11.69 3.46 6.54
N GLY A 46 -10.55 4.13 6.70
CA GLY A 46 -10.45 5.34 7.52
C GLY A 46 -9.01 5.72 7.82
N ILE A 47 -8.81 6.85 8.48
CA ILE A 47 -7.50 7.28 8.95
C ILE A 47 -7.18 6.56 10.26
N LYS A 48 -6.05 5.85 10.29
CA LYS A 48 -5.64 4.99 11.41
C LYS A 48 -4.19 5.22 11.81
N CYS A 49 -3.87 4.91 13.06
CA CYS A 49 -2.49 4.80 13.51
C CYS A 49 -1.92 3.44 13.10
N LEU A 50 -0.96 3.45 12.18
CA LEU A 50 -0.36 2.22 11.63
C LEU A 50 1.15 2.20 11.92
N ASP A 51 1.69 1.00 12.09
CA ASP A 51 3.13 0.83 12.17
C ASP A 51 3.78 1.23 10.83
N PRO A 52 4.87 2.00 10.85
CA PRO A 52 5.51 2.45 9.62
C PRO A 52 6.08 1.25 8.85
N ALA A 53 5.90 1.25 7.53
CA ALA A 53 6.62 0.33 6.68
C ALA A 53 8.11 0.72 6.64
N GLY A 54 8.97 -0.22 7.06
CA GLY A 54 10.41 -0.09 6.95
C GLY A 54 10.95 -0.72 5.65
N PRO A 55 12.12 -0.29 5.17
CA PRO A 55 12.81 -0.91 4.02
C PRO A 55 13.29 -2.34 4.30
N SER A 56 13.19 -2.81 5.54
CA SER A 56 13.72 -4.10 6.03
C SER A 56 12.69 -5.22 6.11
N ASN A 57 11.44 -5.01 5.68
CA ASN A 57 10.50 -6.13 5.60
C ASN A 57 10.94 -7.04 4.45
N PRO A 58 11.35 -8.30 4.72
CA PRO A 58 11.74 -9.21 3.66
C PRO A 58 10.56 -9.34 2.70
N VAL A 59 10.75 -8.86 1.47
CA VAL A 59 9.74 -8.98 0.43
C VAL A 59 9.64 -10.46 0.11
N LYS A 60 8.57 -11.11 0.56
CA LYS A 60 8.27 -12.47 0.17
C LYS A 60 8.15 -12.51 -1.35
N VAL A 61 9.05 -13.21 -2.03
CA VAL A 61 8.98 -13.44 -3.47
C VAL A 61 8.23 -14.74 -3.71
N ASN A 62 7.10 -14.66 -4.41
CA ASN A 62 6.35 -15.85 -4.77
C ASN A 62 7.00 -16.50 -6.01
N PRO A 63 7.10 -17.85 -6.06
CA PRO A 63 7.73 -18.56 -7.18
C PRO A 63 6.98 -18.37 -8.51
N GLY A 64 7.68 -18.60 -9.62
CA GLY A 64 7.17 -18.45 -10.99
C GLY A 64 7.38 -17.05 -11.58
N LYS A 65 6.85 -16.83 -12.79
CA LYS A 65 7.07 -15.58 -13.55
C LYS A 65 5.77 -14.79 -13.77
N CYS A 66 5.93 -13.47 -13.95
CA CYS A 66 4.82 -12.62 -14.37
C CYS A 66 4.43 -12.92 -15.83
N PRO A 67 3.13 -13.05 -16.15
CA PRO A 67 2.68 -13.05 -17.52
C PRO A 67 2.99 -11.70 -18.19
N VAL A 68 3.25 -11.71 -19.50
CA VAL A 68 3.52 -10.51 -20.27
C VAL A 68 2.23 -9.72 -20.45
N SER A 69 2.25 -8.44 -20.07
CA SER A 69 1.16 -7.50 -20.40
C SER A 69 1.46 -6.81 -21.73
N THR A 70 0.55 -6.90 -22.70
CA THR A 70 0.74 -6.41 -24.07
C THR A 70 0.20 -5.01 -24.33
N GLY A 71 -0.32 -4.32 -23.30
CA GLY A 71 -0.88 -2.99 -23.45
C GLY A 71 -0.69 -2.13 -22.21
N GLN A 72 -0.85 -0.82 -22.37
CA GLN A 72 -0.78 0.14 -21.28
C GLN A 72 -1.91 1.16 -21.42
N CYS A 73 -2.62 1.43 -20.32
CA CYS A 73 -3.65 2.45 -20.27
C CYS A 73 -3.02 3.85 -20.31
N LYS A 74 -3.77 4.84 -20.81
CA LYS A 74 -3.31 6.24 -20.90
C LYS A 74 -3.50 7.04 -19.60
N ARG A 75 -3.67 6.38 -18.45
CA ARG A 75 -3.72 7.09 -17.16
C ARG A 75 -2.32 7.49 -16.73
N LEU A 76 -2.15 8.75 -16.33
CA LEU A 76 -0.89 9.30 -15.81
C LEU A 76 -0.42 8.55 -14.56
N ASN A 77 -1.33 8.34 -13.60
CA ASN A 77 -1.06 7.62 -12.36
C ASN A 77 -2.09 6.49 -12.20
N PRO A 78 -1.85 5.31 -12.81
CA PRO A 78 -2.70 4.16 -12.60
C PRO A 78 -2.64 3.72 -11.13
N ARG A 79 -3.76 3.23 -10.61
CA ARG A 79 -3.84 2.75 -9.23
C ARG A 79 -3.25 1.35 -9.16
N ASP A 80 -2.27 1.17 -8.29
CA ASP A 80 -1.69 -0.14 -8.01
C ASP A 80 -2.53 -0.89 -6.97
N ASN A 81 -2.77 -2.17 -7.22
CA ASN A 81 -3.45 -3.07 -6.28
C ASN A 81 -2.45 -3.80 -5.36
N CYS A 82 -1.18 -3.80 -5.73
CA CYS A 82 -0.06 -4.36 -4.98
C CYS A 82 1.22 -3.58 -5.33
N LEU A 83 2.23 -3.62 -4.46
CA LEU A 83 3.58 -3.10 -4.76
C LEU A 83 4.62 -4.22 -4.79
N ASN A 84 4.30 -5.36 -4.18
CA ASN A 84 5.16 -6.53 -4.16
C ASN A 84 4.31 -7.79 -3.87
N ASP A 85 4.92 -8.96 -4.05
CA ASP A 85 4.30 -10.28 -3.93
C ASP A 85 3.72 -10.57 -2.52
N SER A 86 4.20 -9.90 -1.47
CA SER A 86 3.67 -10.08 -0.11
C SER A 86 2.27 -9.46 0.06
N HIS A 87 1.88 -8.52 -0.80
CA HIS A 87 0.53 -7.94 -0.82
C HIS A 87 -0.48 -8.85 -1.52
N CYS A 88 -0.01 -9.91 -2.18
CA CYS A 88 -0.83 -10.82 -2.95
C CYS A 88 -1.12 -12.11 -2.16
N LEU A 89 -2.40 -12.47 -2.12
CA LEU A 89 -2.85 -13.72 -1.48
C LEU A 89 -2.51 -14.94 -2.35
N ASN A 90 -2.53 -16.12 -1.74
CA ASN A 90 -2.45 -17.41 -2.44
C ASN A 90 -1.21 -17.60 -3.31
N GLY A 91 -0.09 -16.94 -2.98
CA GLY A 91 1.15 -17.07 -3.75
C GLY A 91 1.11 -16.37 -5.12
N PHE A 92 0.17 -15.44 -5.34
CA PHE A 92 0.11 -14.66 -6.58
C PHE A 92 1.25 -13.65 -6.66
N LYS A 93 1.71 -13.35 -7.86
CA LYS A 93 2.77 -12.36 -8.07
C LYS A 93 2.18 -10.98 -8.30
N CYS A 94 2.83 -9.96 -7.77
CA CYS A 94 2.52 -8.58 -8.08
C CYS A 94 3.22 -8.20 -9.39
N CYS A 95 2.44 -8.05 -10.46
CA CYS A 95 2.96 -7.87 -11.81
C CYS A 95 2.39 -6.60 -12.44
N LYS A 96 3.19 -5.97 -13.30
CA LYS A 96 2.74 -4.84 -14.12
C LYS A 96 1.68 -5.33 -15.10
N GLY A 97 0.45 -4.87 -14.90
CA GLY A 97 -0.66 -5.09 -15.83
C GLY A 97 -0.82 -3.92 -16.80
N MET A 98 -1.97 -3.89 -17.47
CA MET A 98 -2.28 -2.82 -18.41
C MET A 98 -2.47 -1.46 -17.73
N CYS A 99 -2.94 -1.43 -16.48
CA CYS A 99 -3.21 -0.20 -15.77
C CYS A 99 -2.80 -0.31 -14.30
N GLY A 100 -1.48 -0.27 -14.07
CA GLY A 100 -0.88 -0.44 -12.75
C GLY A 100 -0.54 -1.88 -12.42
N ASN A 101 -0.12 -2.11 -11.18
CA ASN A 101 0.29 -3.41 -10.66
C ASN A 101 -0.89 -4.22 -10.13
N LEU A 102 -0.94 -5.50 -10.47
CA LEU A 102 -2.03 -6.42 -10.15
C LEU A 102 -1.48 -7.75 -9.61
N CYS A 103 -2.21 -8.37 -8.68
CA CYS A 103 -1.94 -9.73 -8.24
C CYS A 103 -2.43 -10.72 -9.30
N VAL A 104 -1.51 -11.47 -9.89
CA VAL A 104 -1.81 -12.44 -10.96
C VAL A 104 -1.23 -13.81 -10.63
N LYS A 105 -1.88 -14.86 -11.14
CA LYS A 105 -1.36 -16.22 -11.03
C LYS A 105 -0.02 -16.31 -11.78
N PRO A 106 1.05 -16.81 -11.15
CA PRO A 106 2.34 -16.99 -11.83
C PRO A 106 2.27 -18.04 -12.93
N LEU A 107 3.11 -17.86 -13.95
CA LEU A 107 3.46 -18.87 -14.96
C LEU A 107 4.54 -19.81 -14.43
#